data_AF-A0A6G6Y0K2-F1
#
_entry.id   AF-A0A6G6Y0K2-F1
#
_cell.length_a   1.000
_cell.length_b   1.000
_cell.length_c   1.000
_cell.angle_alpha   90.00
_cell.angle_beta   90.00
_cell.angle_gamma   90.00
#
_symmetry.space_group_name_H-M   'P 1'
#
loop_
_entity.id
_entity.type
_entity.pdbx_description
1 polymer ?
#
loop_
_entity_poly.entity_id
_entity_poly.type
_entity_poly.pdbx_seq_one_letter_code
_entity_poly.pdbx_strand_id
1 'polypeptide(L)'
;MDWASQITENLLAAVALGLSLVSLIVSLTTYFFTEAREQRVEKSAAYLDLEVQSGVAFQYAATNAELMDPLRKPERPASLPKGAEFRRACETTLNLYFQSLNLFEVCARFRRQLIIAPEVFASWVAWFYEIQDDWYFREMWPAEIRTNYTDDVRAIFDVGCAIFASPLDQERREEAFYAAVAEIMDCRVIRGWLDRLDTPVRWETLKSHTQFA
;
A
#
# COMPACT_ATOMS: atom_id res chain seq x y z
N MET A 1 8.05 65.11 34.28
CA MET A 1 7.90 63.84 33.54
C MET A 1 7.81 64.22 32.08
N ASP A 2 8.84 63.90 31.32
CA ASP A 2 9.08 64.49 30.00
C ASP A 2 8.22 63.76 28.96
N TRP A 3 7.19 64.44 28.47
CA TRP A 3 6.18 63.84 27.58
C TRP A 3 6.82 63.29 26.29
N ALA A 4 7.93 63.88 25.85
CA ALA A 4 8.71 63.43 24.71
C ALA A 4 9.41 62.08 24.96
N SER A 5 9.95 61.83 26.16
CA SER A 5 10.64 60.56 26.47
C SER A 5 9.66 59.40 26.52
N GLN A 6 8.47 59.63 27.10
CA GLN A 6 7.39 58.64 27.16
C GLN A 6 6.89 58.24 25.77
N ILE A 7 6.80 59.19 24.84
CA ILE A 7 6.41 58.91 23.44
C ILE A 7 7.47 58.07 22.74
N THR A 8 8.75 58.39 22.90
CA THR A 8 9.83 57.61 22.29
C THR A 8 9.90 56.18 22.83
N GLU A 9 9.69 55.97 24.13
CA GLU A 9 9.67 54.64 24.75
C GLU A 9 8.47 53.81 24.25
N ASN A 10 7.29 54.40 24.18
CA ASN A 10 6.10 53.73 23.65
C ASN A 10 6.25 53.36 22.17
N LEU A 11 6.91 54.22 21.38
CA LEU A 11 7.14 53.99 19.95
C LEU A 11 8.17 52.88 19.73
N LEU A 12 9.24 52.85 20.53
CA LEU A 12 10.21 51.75 20.53
C LEU A 12 9.56 50.42 20.94
N ALA A 13 8.72 50.42 21.98
CA ALA A 13 7.98 49.23 22.42
C ALA A 13 7.02 48.72 21.34
N ALA A 14 6.31 49.63 20.65
CA ALA A 14 5.42 49.27 19.55
C ALA A 14 6.17 48.67 18.35
N VAL A 15 7.33 49.23 17.99
CA VAL A 15 8.20 48.67 16.93
C VAL A 15 8.72 47.29 17.33
N ALA A 16 9.18 47.12 18.57
CA ALA A 16 9.67 45.85 19.08
C ALA A 16 8.57 44.77 19.04
N LEU A 17 7.36 45.09 19.52
CA LEU A 17 6.21 44.19 19.44
C LEU A 17 5.85 43.84 17.99
N GLY A 18 5.88 44.83 17.09
CA GLY A 18 5.66 44.62 15.66
C GLY A 18 6.67 43.65 15.06
N LEU A 19 7.96 43.82 15.35
CA LEU A 19 9.02 42.92 14.90
C LEU A 19 8.88 41.51 15.47
N SER A 20 8.53 41.37 16.76
CA SER A 20 8.28 40.07 17.38
C SER A 20 7.09 39.35 16.76
N LEU A 21 5.99 40.05 16.46
CA LEU A 21 4.83 39.49 15.78
C LEU A 21 5.17 39.03 14.36
N VAL A 22 5.92 39.84 13.60
CA VAL A 22 6.38 39.46 12.26
C VAL A 22 7.29 38.22 12.34
N SER A 23 8.22 38.17 13.29
CA SER A 23 9.07 36.99 13.49
C SER A 23 8.25 35.75 13.81
N LEU A 24 7.24 35.85 14.67
CA LEU A 24 6.37 34.72 15.01
C LEU A 24 5.60 34.23 13.79
N ILE A 25 5.03 35.14 12.98
CA ILE A 25 4.30 34.78 11.76
C ILE A 25 5.24 34.08 10.77
N VAL A 26 6.45 34.60 10.56
CA VAL A 26 7.46 33.97 9.69
C VAL A 26 7.86 32.60 10.22
N SER A 27 8.11 32.45 11.52
CA SER A 27 8.44 31.16 12.15
C SER A 27 7.31 30.14 11.99
N LEU A 28 6.06 30.51 12.27
CA LEU A 28 4.90 29.63 12.09
C LEU A 28 4.72 29.21 10.63
N THR A 29 4.81 30.18 9.72
CA THR A 29 4.70 29.93 8.28
C THR A 29 5.78 28.95 7.83
N THR A 30 7.03 29.19 8.23
CA THR A 30 8.17 28.32 7.90
C THR A 30 7.98 26.92 8.49
N TYR A 31 7.54 26.81 9.75
CA TYR A 31 7.24 25.53 10.40
C TYR A 31 6.20 24.73 9.60
N PHE A 32 5.07 25.35 9.23
CA PHE A 32 4.04 24.68 8.43
C PHE A 32 4.52 24.27 7.04
N PHE A 33 5.33 25.10 6.38
CA PHE A 33 5.92 24.76 5.07
C PHE A 33 6.93 23.62 5.17
N THR A 34 7.77 23.60 6.21
CA THR A 34 8.76 22.55 6.47
C THR A 34 8.07 21.24 6.79
N GLU A 35 7.10 21.24 7.70
CA GLU A 35 6.30 20.06 8.06
C GLU A 35 5.60 19.46 6.81
N ALA A 36 4.96 20.30 5.99
CA ALA A 36 4.32 19.86 4.76
C ALA A 36 5.32 19.35 3.70
N ARG A 37 6.58 19.79 3.75
CA ARG A 37 7.66 19.29 2.89
C ARG A 37 8.19 17.97 3.42
N GLU A 38 8.43 17.84 4.72
CA GLU A 38 8.90 16.62 5.38
C GLU A 38 7.90 15.48 5.17
N GLN A 39 6.59 15.72 5.39
CA GLN A 39 5.55 14.74 5.12
C GLN A 39 5.52 14.31 3.64
N ARG A 40 5.78 15.22 2.70
CA ARG A 40 5.88 14.88 1.28
C ARG A 40 7.11 14.04 0.98
N VAL A 41 8.26 14.38 1.57
CA VAL A 41 9.50 13.62 1.41
C VAL A 41 9.36 12.23 2.01
N GLU A 42 8.77 12.09 3.20
CA GLU A 42 8.50 10.82 3.84
C GLU A 42 7.60 9.94 2.97
N LYS A 43 6.49 10.50 2.45
CA LYS A 43 5.61 9.79 1.51
C LYS A 43 6.38 9.33 0.28
N SER A 44 7.12 10.23 -0.39
CA SER A 44 7.89 9.88 -1.58
C SER A 44 8.96 8.81 -1.30
N ALA A 45 9.64 8.87 -0.16
CA ALA A 45 10.63 7.87 0.24
C ALA A 45 9.97 6.51 0.50
N ALA A 46 8.85 6.50 1.23
CA ALA A 46 8.07 5.29 1.48
C ALA A 46 7.56 4.63 0.18
N TYR A 47 7.09 5.44 -0.77
CA TYR A 47 6.69 4.96 -2.10
C TYR A 47 7.86 4.37 -2.89
N LEU A 48 8.99 5.09 -2.94
CA LEU A 48 10.16 4.63 -3.68
C LEU A 48 10.71 3.32 -3.12
N ASP A 49 10.73 3.17 -1.79
CA ASP A 49 11.17 1.93 -1.16
C ASP A 49 10.24 0.76 -1.52
N LEU A 50 8.91 0.97 -1.46
CA LEU A 50 7.95 -0.04 -1.91
C LEU A 50 8.16 -0.44 -3.38
N GLU A 51 8.40 0.53 -4.26
CA GLU A 51 8.68 0.26 -5.68
C GLU A 51 9.94 -0.58 -5.85
N VAL A 52 11.03 -0.23 -5.17
CA VAL A 52 12.30 -0.97 -5.22
C VAL A 52 12.13 -2.39 -4.68
N GLN A 53 11.51 -2.56 -3.51
CA GLN A 53 11.30 -3.89 -2.91
C GLN A 53 10.35 -4.75 -3.76
N SER A 54 9.35 -4.14 -4.37
CA SER A 54 8.46 -4.86 -5.31
C SER A 54 9.22 -5.36 -6.53
N GLY A 55 10.13 -4.55 -7.07
CA GLY A 55 10.99 -4.94 -8.19
C GLY A 55 11.84 -6.18 -7.87
N VAL A 56 12.36 -6.26 -6.64
CA VAL A 56 13.09 -7.43 -6.16
C VAL A 56 12.19 -8.67 -6.11
N ALA A 57 10.97 -8.54 -5.57
CA ALA A 57 10.01 -9.64 -5.52
C ALA A 57 9.61 -10.13 -6.92
N PHE A 58 9.39 -9.22 -7.89
CA PHE A 58 9.11 -9.62 -9.27
C PHE A 58 10.28 -10.28 -9.96
N GLN A 59 11.49 -9.76 -9.76
CA GLN A 59 12.68 -10.39 -10.30
C GLN A 59 12.86 -11.79 -9.71
N TYR A 60 12.61 -11.98 -8.42
CA TYR A 60 12.63 -13.29 -7.77
C TYR A 60 11.58 -14.22 -8.36
N ALA A 61 10.34 -13.75 -8.51
CA ALA A 61 9.24 -14.50 -9.09
C ALA A 61 9.54 -14.94 -10.53
N ALA A 62 10.03 -14.02 -11.36
CA ALA A 62 10.38 -14.28 -12.76
C ALA A 62 11.55 -15.26 -12.88
N THR A 63 12.59 -15.09 -12.07
CA THR A 63 13.79 -15.95 -12.10
C THR A 63 13.48 -17.40 -11.72
N ASN A 64 12.48 -17.60 -10.85
CA ASN A 64 12.14 -18.93 -10.33
C ASN A 64 10.80 -19.46 -10.87
N ALA A 65 10.21 -18.84 -11.90
CA ALA A 65 8.85 -19.12 -12.34
C ALA A 65 8.61 -20.60 -12.66
N GLU A 66 9.50 -21.22 -13.45
CA GLU A 66 9.39 -22.63 -13.83
C GLU A 66 9.43 -23.58 -12.61
N LEU A 67 10.29 -23.26 -11.63
CA LEU A 67 10.43 -24.07 -10.42
C LEU A 67 9.18 -23.98 -9.53
N MET A 68 8.54 -22.82 -9.48
CA MET A 68 7.37 -22.57 -8.63
C MET A 68 6.04 -22.93 -9.31
N ASP A 69 6.02 -23.08 -10.64
CA ASP A 69 4.80 -23.33 -11.44
C ASP A 69 3.86 -24.40 -10.83
N PRO A 70 4.32 -25.58 -10.37
CA PRO A 70 3.42 -26.59 -9.83
C PRO A 70 2.70 -26.17 -8.54
N LEU A 71 3.27 -25.23 -7.78
CA LEU A 71 2.77 -24.76 -6.49
C LEU A 71 1.84 -23.54 -6.66
N ARG A 72 2.01 -22.79 -7.75
CA ARG A 72 1.27 -21.57 -8.07
C ARG A 72 0.05 -21.80 -8.99
N LYS A 73 -0.54 -22.99 -8.89
CA LYS A 73 -1.76 -23.36 -9.65
C LYS A 73 -3.02 -23.19 -8.81
N PRO A 74 -4.19 -23.02 -9.44
CA PRO A 74 -5.48 -23.01 -8.73
C PRO A 74 -5.72 -24.29 -7.92
N GLU A 75 -5.49 -25.47 -8.52
CA GLU A 75 -5.73 -26.74 -7.85
C GLU A 75 -4.46 -27.48 -7.43
N ARG A 76 -4.56 -28.12 -6.26
CA ARG A 76 -3.54 -29.06 -5.80
C ARG A 76 -3.53 -30.29 -6.71
N PRO A 77 -2.36 -30.69 -7.25
CA PRO A 77 -2.29 -31.90 -8.08
C PRO A 77 -2.53 -33.16 -7.25
N ALA A 78 -3.10 -34.20 -7.88
CA ALA A 78 -3.45 -35.46 -7.21
C ALA A 78 -2.26 -36.17 -6.56
N SER A 79 -1.06 -35.98 -7.10
CA SER A 79 0.19 -36.49 -6.53
C SER A 79 1.25 -35.41 -6.55
N LEU A 80 1.85 -35.14 -5.39
CA LEU A 80 2.98 -34.22 -5.29
C LEU A 80 4.27 -34.92 -5.73
N PRO A 81 5.12 -34.25 -6.53
CA PRO A 81 6.48 -34.70 -6.79
C PRO A 81 7.23 -34.93 -5.46
N LYS A 82 8.17 -35.86 -5.46
CA LYS A 82 9.02 -36.14 -4.29
C LYS A 82 10.47 -35.89 -4.66
N GLY A 83 11.29 -35.55 -3.66
CA GLY A 83 12.73 -35.39 -3.84
C GLY A 83 13.23 -34.00 -3.47
N ALA A 84 14.52 -33.76 -3.72
CA ALA A 84 15.18 -32.51 -3.34
C ALA A 84 14.70 -31.31 -4.16
N GLU A 85 14.40 -31.51 -5.44
CA GLU A 85 13.93 -30.44 -6.34
C GLU A 85 12.55 -29.92 -5.91
N PHE A 86 11.61 -30.81 -5.58
CA PHE A 86 10.30 -30.39 -5.08
C PHE A 86 10.41 -29.65 -3.74
N ARG A 87 11.28 -30.10 -2.82
CA ARG A 87 11.53 -29.35 -1.57
C ARG A 87 12.07 -27.96 -1.84
N ARG A 88 13.01 -27.84 -2.78
CA ARG A 88 13.53 -26.54 -3.22
C ARG A 88 12.42 -25.67 -3.81
N ALA A 89 11.51 -26.23 -4.60
CA ALA A 89 10.35 -25.49 -5.11
C ALA A 89 9.46 -24.98 -3.97
N CYS A 90 9.16 -25.81 -2.97
CA CYS A 90 8.39 -25.43 -1.79
C CYS A 90 9.05 -24.28 -1.02
N GLU A 91 10.36 -24.38 -0.73
CA GLU A 91 11.14 -23.36 -0.02
C GLU A 91 11.21 -22.04 -0.82
N THR A 92 11.47 -22.12 -2.12
CA THR A 92 11.50 -20.95 -3.02
C THR A 92 10.13 -20.27 -3.07
N THR A 93 9.05 -21.03 -3.19
CA THR A 93 7.69 -20.46 -3.26
C THR A 93 7.28 -19.85 -1.93
N LEU A 94 7.62 -20.48 -0.81
CA LEU A 94 7.37 -19.94 0.52
C LEU A 94 8.13 -18.63 0.75
N ASN A 95 9.38 -18.53 0.28
CA ASN A 95 10.16 -17.29 0.31
C ASN A 95 9.54 -16.18 -0.55
N LEU A 96 8.93 -16.52 -1.69
CA LEU A 96 8.17 -15.54 -2.47
C LEU A 96 6.96 -15.03 -1.65
N TYR A 97 6.19 -15.93 -1.04
CA TYR A 97 5.04 -15.55 -0.22
C TYR A 97 5.44 -14.64 0.95
N PHE A 98 6.51 -14.95 1.68
CA PHE A 98 6.99 -14.08 2.75
C PHE A 98 7.40 -12.70 2.23
N GLN A 99 8.10 -12.62 1.10
CA GLN A 99 8.48 -11.33 0.49
C GLN A 99 7.24 -10.52 0.09
N SER A 100 6.29 -11.14 -0.61
CA SER A 100 5.05 -10.50 -1.04
C SER A 100 4.20 -10.02 0.15
N LEU A 101 4.02 -10.87 1.17
CA LEU A 101 3.21 -10.53 2.33
C LEU A 101 3.85 -9.47 3.23
N ASN A 102 5.18 -9.47 3.38
CA ASN A 102 5.89 -8.40 4.10
C ASN A 102 5.69 -7.05 3.40
N LEU A 103 5.74 -7.04 2.07
CA LEU A 103 5.47 -5.87 1.26
C LEU A 103 4.01 -5.42 1.43
N PHE A 104 3.06 -6.36 1.44
CA PHE A 104 1.66 -6.04 1.70
C PHE A 104 1.42 -5.44 3.07
N GLU A 105 2.05 -5.99 4.11
CA GLU A 105 1.90 -5.50 5.47
C GLU A 105 2.35 -4.04 5.58
N VAL A 106 3.48 -3.71 4.95
CA VAL A 106 3.96 -2.32 4.87
C VAL A 106 2.95 -1.45 4.10
N CYS A 107 2.47 -1.91 2.95
CA CYS A 107 1.44 -1.20 2.15
C CYS A 107 0.15 -0.97 2.95
N ALA A 108 -0.36 -2.00 3.65
CA ALA A 108 -1.58 -1.93 4.44
C ALA A 108 -1.42 -0.95 5.62
N ARG A 109 -0.27 -0.98 6.29
CA ARG A 109 0.07 -0.01 7.34
C ARG A 109 0.14 1.42 6.81
N PHE A 110 0.82 1.64 5.69
CA PHE A 110 0.87 2.97 5.06
C PHE A 110 -0.51 3.45 4.61
N ARG A 111 -1.37 2.53 4.15
CA ARG A 111 -2.75 2.86 3.82
C ARG A 111 -3.53 3.29 5.07
N ARG A 112 -3.41 2.56 6.19
CA ARG A 112 -4.02 2.93 7.48
C ARG A 112 -3.56 4.31 7.96
N GLN A 113 -2.29 4.64 7.74
CA GLN A 113 -1.68 5.92 8.12
C GLN A 113 -1.96 7.06 7.11
N LEU A 114 -2.73 6.81 6.05
CA LEU A 114 -3.04 7.79 4.99
C LEU A 114 -1.78 8.36 4.30
N ILE A 115 -0.70 7.57 4.29
CA ILE A 115 0.56 7.89 3.61
C ILE A 115 0.38 7.71 2.11
N ILE A 116 -0.16 6.55 1.71
CA ILE A 116 -0.43 6.22 0.31
C ILE A 116 -1.89 6.49 -0.07
N ALA A 117 -2.09 6.97 -1.31
CA ALA A 117 -3.40 7.17 -1.89
C ALA A 117 -4.17 5.84 -2.01
N PRO A 118 -5.50 5.84 -1.83
CA PRO A 118 -6.28 4.62 -1.83
C PRO A 118 -6.32 3.94 -3.19
N GLU A 119 -6.22 4.68 -4.31
CA GLU A 119 -6.10 4.11 -5.66
C GLU A 119 -4.82 3.30 -5.82
N VAL A 120 -3.70 3.79 -5.26
CA VAL A 120 -2.46 3.03 -5.27
C VAL A 120 -2.66 1.76 -4.48
N PHE A 121 -3.12 1.85 -3.23
CA PHE A 121 -3.35 0.63 -2.44
C PHE A 121 -4.29 -0.37 -3.14
N ALA A 122 -5.34 0.08 -3.83
CA ALA A 122 -6.23 -0.78 -4.59
C ALA A 122 -5.53 -1.51 -5.75
N SER A 123 -4.58 -0.88 -6.45
CA SER A 123 -3.78 -1.56 -7.47
C SER A 123 -2.89 -2.67 -6.90
N TRP A 124 -2.46 -2.54 -5.64
CA TRP A 124 -1.72 -3.58 -4.94
C TRP A 124 -2.61 -4.76 -4.55
N VAL A 125 -3.89 -4.52 -4.20
CA VAL A 125 -4.84 -5.60 -3.85
C VAL A 125 -4.96 -6.65 -4.95
N ALA A 126 -4.89 -6.25 -6.22
CA ALA A 126 -4.88 -7.16 -7.37
C ALA A 126 -3.80 -8.24 -7.27
N TRP A 127 -2.57 -7.85 -6.91
CA TRP A 127 -1.46 -8.80 -6.79
C TRP A 127 -1.63 -9.78 -5.63
N PHE A 128 -2.25 -9.33 -4.55
CA PHE A 128 -2.53 -10.21 -3.42
C PHE A 128 -3.73 -11.12 -3.67
N TYR A 129 -4.67 -10.71 -4.52
CA TYR A 129 -5.69 -11.59 -5.06
C TYR A 129 -5.06 -12.76 -5.85
N GLU A 130 -4.07 -12.49 -6.71
CA GLU A 130 -3.38 -13.56 -7.47
C GLU A 130 -2.74 -14.61 -6.56
N ILE A 131 -2.12 -14.21 -5.44
CA ILE A 131 -1.50 -15.15 -4.49
C ILE A 131 -2.55 -16.08 -3.85
N GLN A 132 -3.78 -15.60 -3.63
CA GLN A 132 -4.85 -16.43 -3.08
C GLN A 132 -5.27 -17.56 -4.02
N ASP A 133 -5.02 -17.42 -5.31
CA ASP A 133 -5.32 -18.45 -6.31
C ASP A 133 -4.33 -19.61 -6.24
N ASP A 134 -3.16 -19.44 -5.63
CA ASP A 134 -2.20 -20.52 -5.44
C ASP A 134 -2.71 -21.55 -4.40
N TRP A 135 -2.90 -22.82 -4.81
CA TRP A 135 -3.30 -23.88 -3.88
C TRP A 135 -2.31 -24.04 -2.72
N TYR A 136 -1.01 -23.90 -3.01
CA TYR A 136 0.04 -24.07 -2.02
C TYR A 136 0.03 -22.93 -1.00
N PHE A 137 -0.25 -21.70 -1.44
CA PHE A 137 -0.45 -20.58 -0.53
C PHE A 137 -1.57 -20.86 0.46
N ARG A 138 -2.74 -21.31 -0.02
CA ARG A 138 -3.89 -21.59 0.84
C ARG A 138 -3.63 -22.72 1.85
N GLU A 139 -2.76 -23.67 1.52
CA GLU A 139 -2.33 -24.72 2.45
C GLU A 139 -1.33 -24.21 3.49
N MET A 140 -0.36 -23.39 3.06
CA MET A 140 0.69 -22.86 3.94
C MET A 140 0.23 -21.69 4.80
N TRP A 141 -0.79 -20.95 4.37
CA TRP A 141 -1.35 -19.81 5.11
C TRP A 141 -1.70 -20.18 6.55
N PRO A 142 -2.65 -21.09 6.82
CA PRO A 142 -3.00 -21.46 8.18
C PRO A 142 -1.92 -22.29 8.89
N ALA A 143 -1.06 -22.99 8.14
CA ALA A 143 -0.09 -23.93 8.70
C ALA A 143 1.18 -23.27 9.24
N GLU A 144 1.70 -22.26 8.54
CA GLU A 144 3.03 -21.69 8.83
C GLU A 144 3.08 -20.16 8.73
N ILE A 145 2.35 -19.57 7.80
CA ILE A 145 2.54 -18.16 7.42
C ILE A 145 1.75 -17.22 8.34
N ARG A 146 0.49 -17.55 8.65
CA ARG A 146 -0.51 -16.66 9.24
C ARG A 146 -0.07 -15.97 10.54
N THR A 147 0.71 -16.64 11.39
CA THR A 147 1.07 -16.13 12.72
C THR A 147 2.09 -14.99 12.70
N ASN A 148 2.73 -14.73 11.55
CA ASN A 148 3.80 -13.74 11.43
C ASN A 148 3.29 -12.32 11.14
N TYR A 149 1.98 -12.14 10.92
CA TYR A 149 1.41 -10.91 10.36
C TYR A 149 0.43 -10.22 11.31
N THR A 150 0.27 -8.92 11.10
CA THR A 150 -0.69 -8.03 11.78
C THR A 150 -2.16 -8.43 11.55
N ASP A 151 -3.05 -7.96 12.42
CA ASP A 151 -4.48 -8.26 12.40
C ASP A 151 -5.15 -7.98 11.05
N ASP A 152 -4.82 -6.83 10.43
CA ASP A 152 -5.37 -6.44 9.13
C ASP A 152 -4.99 -7.44 8.04
N VAL A 153 -3.70 -7.77 7.93
CA VAL A 153 -3.20 -8.73 6.95
C VAL A 153 -3.81 -10.11 7.22
N ARG A 154 -3.87 -10.54 8.49
CA ARG A 154 -4.47 -11.81 8.85
C ARG A 154 -5.93 -11.88 8.43
N ALA A 155 -6.73 -10.85 8.72
CA ALA A 155 -8.13 -10.79 8.34
C ALA A 155 -8.31 -10.84 6.82
N ILE A 156 -7.49 -10.11 6.06
CA ILE A 156 -7.55 -10.09 4.59
C ILE A 156 -7.29 -11.48 4.01
N PHE A 157 -6.22 -12.14 4.46
CA PHE A 157 -5.84 -13.44 3.91
C PHE A 157 -6.71 -14.60 4.43
N ASP A 158 -7.23 -14.50 5.65
CA ASP A 158 -8.23 -15.46 6.17
C ASP A 158 -9.50 -15.43 5.32
N VAL A 159 -10.02 -14.24 5.03
CA VAL A 159 -11.21 -14.08 4.18
C VAL A 159 -10.90 -14.48 2.74
N GLY A 160 -9.73 -14.13 2.21
CA GLY A 160 -9.28 -14.57 0.88
C GLY A 160 -9.26 -16.10 0.75
N CYS A 161 -8.64 -16.80 1.69
CA CYS A 161 -8.63 -18.26 1.70
C CYS A 161 -10.04 -18.85 1.77
N ALA A 162 -10.94 -18.25 2.55
CA ALA A 162 -12.35 -18.68 2.62
C ALA A 162 -13.10 -18.46 1.31
N ILE A 163 -12.87 -17.33 0.63
CA ILE A 163 -13.46 -17.01 -0.68
C ILE A 163 -13.00 -18.02 -1.74
N PHE A 164 -11.70 -18.33 -1.80
CA PHE A 164 -11.16 -19.26 -2.80
C PHE A 164 -11.48 -20.73 -2.50
N ALA A 165 -11.82 -21.06 -1.26
CA ALA A 165 -12.38 -22.37 -0.91
C ALA A 165 -13.87 -22.50 -1.32
N SER A 166 -14.54 -21.40 -1.66
CA SER A 166 -15.95 -21.42 -2.06
C SER A 166 -16.13 -21.80 -3.54
N PRO A 167 -17.31 -22.30 -3.94
CA PRO A 167 -17.61 -22.66 -5.32
C PRO A 167 -17.95 -21.45 -6.21
N LEU A 168 -17.56 -20.23 -5.80
CA LEU A 168 -17.69 -19.04 -6.63
C LEU A 168 -16.82 -19.15 -7.88
N ASP A 169 -17.27 -18.58 -8.99
CA ASP A 169 -16.44 -18.36 -10.18
C ASP A 169 -15.40 -17.25 -9.94
N GLN A 170 -14.48 -17.08 -10.88
CA GLN A 170 -13.36 -16.15 -10.76
C GLN A 170 -13.80 -14.69 -10.57
N GLU A 171 -14.77 -14.23 -11.35
CA GLU A 171 -15.28 -12.85 -11.28
C GLU A 171 -15.90 -12.57 -9.91
N ARG A 172 -16.73 -13.49 -9.41
CA ARG A 172 -17.34 -13.37 -8.09
C ARG A 172 -16.34 -13.48 -6.95
N ARG A 173 -15.27 -14.25 -7.10
CA ARG A 173 -14.18 -14.29 -6.10
C ARG A 173 -13.45 -12.97 -6.04
N GLU A 174 -13.16 -12.37 -7.18
CA GLU A 174 -12.48 -11.08 -7.25
C GLU A 174 -13.34 -9.98 -6.62
N GLU A 175 -14.62 -9.86 -7.01
CA GLU A 175 -15.58 -8.94 -6.39
C GLU A 175 -15.65 -9.12 -4.86
N ALA A 176 -15.81 -10.37 -4.41
CA ALA A 176 -15.92 -10.68 -2.99
C ALA A 176 -14.63 -10.32 -2.23
N PHE A 177 -13.46 -10.56 -2.83
CA PHE A 177 -12.18 -10.26 -2.22
C PHE A 177 -11.97 -8.75 -2.07
N TYR A 178 -12.20 -7.97 -3.14
CA TYR A 178 -12.12 -6.52 -3.08
C TYR A 178 -13.12 -5.92 -2.08
N ALA A 179 -14.35 -6.44 -2.04
CA ALA A 179 -15.35 -6.01 -1.06
C ALA A 179 -14.90 -6.27 0.38
N ALA A 180 -14.34 -7.46 0.66
CA ALA A 180 -13.82 -7.81 1.97
C ALA A 180 -12.64 -6.93 2.39
N VAL A 181 -11.66 -6.72 1.50
CA VAL A 181 -10.53 -5.82 1.78
C VAL A 181 -11.01 -4.40 2.02
N ALA A 182 -11.99 -3.92 1.25
CA ALA A 182 -12.58 -2.59 1.43
C ALA A 182 -13.27 -2.43 2.79
N GLU A 183 -13.91 -3.48 3.30
CA GLU A 183 -14.53 -3.49 4.63
C GLU A 183 -13.47 -3.49 5.74
N ILE A 184 -12.49 -4.41 5.66
CA ILE A 184 -11.41 -4.53 6.65
C ILE A 184 -10.64 -3.21 6.75
N MET A 185 -10.31 -2.60 5.61
CA MET A 185 -9.52 -1.37 5.54
C MET A 185 -10.34 -0.08 5.64
N ASP A 186 -11.66 -0.17 5.80
CA ASP A 186 -12.62 0.95 5.75
C ASP A 186 -12.34 1.91 4.57
N CYS A 187 -12.33 1.37 3.35
CA CYS A 187 -11.91 2.11 2.16
C CYS A 187 -12.92 2.00 0.99
N ARG A 188 -13.69 3.08 0.79
CA ARG A 188 -14.68 3.18 -0.29
C ARG A 188 -14.11 3.08 -1.70
N VAL A 189 -12.87 3.52 -1.90
CA VAL A 189 -12.21 3.47 -3.22
C VAL A 189 -11.93 2.03 -3.65
N ILE A 190 -11.50 1.17 -2.72
CA ILE A 190 -11.30 -0.26 -3.00
C ILE A 190 -12.63 -0.92 -3.35
N ARG A 191 -13.71 -0.57 -2.64
CA ARG A 191 -15.05 -1.13 -2.86
C ARG A 191 -15.54 -0.93 -4.30
N GLY A 192 -15.31 0.24 -4.88
CA GLY A 192 -15.71 0.57 -6.25
C GLY A 192 -14.55 0.47 -7.25
N TRP A 193 -13.49 -0.26 -6.93
CA TRP A 193 -12.30 -0.32 -7.77
C TRP A 193 -12.56 -1.03 -9.09
N LEU A 194 -13.22 -2.19 -9.04
CA LEU A 194 -13.52 -3.00 -10.23
C LEU A 194 -14.45 -2.25 -11.20
N ASP A 195 -15.52 -1.62 -10.69
CA ASP A 195 -16.44 -0.79 -11.49
C ASP A 195 -15.73 0.34 -12.28
N ARG A 196 -14.62 0.86 -11.73
CA ARG A 196 -13.83 1.91 -12.38
C ARG A 196 -13.01 1.38 -13.56
N LEU A 197 -12.58 0.12 -13.52
CA LEU A 197 -11.83 -0.51 -14.61
C LEU A 197 -12.71 -0.75 -15.83
N ASP A 198 -13.99 -1.06 -15.63
CA ASP A 198 -14.97 -1.26 -16.71
C ASP A 198 -15.42 0.05 -17.37
N THR A 199 -15.14 1.19 -16.74
CA THR A 199 -15.47 2.49 -17.31
C THR A 199 -14.44 2.89 -18.37
N PRO A 200 -14.82 3.03 -19.66
CA PRO A 200 -13.86 3.36 -20.71
C PRO A 200 -13.22 4.73 -20.48
N VAL A 201 -11.89 4.75 -20.39
CA VAL A 201 -11.11 5.98 -20.23
C VAL A 201 -11.10 6.75 -21.56
N ARG A 202 -11.66 7.96 -21.55
CA ARG A 202 -11.53 8.91 -22.66
C ARG A 202 -10.25 9.71 -22.48
N TRP A 203 -9.19 9.36 -23.20
CA TRP A 203 -7.86 9.97 -23.05
C TRP A 203 -7.89 11.49 -23.25
N GLU A 204 -8.84 12.01 -24.04
CA GLU A 204 -9.05 13.44 -24.30
C GLU A 204 -9.46 14.23 -23.04
N THR A 205 -10.01 13.54 -22.05
CA THR A 205 -10.46 14.11 -20.77
C THR A 205 -9.40 14.09 -19.68
N LEU A 206 -8.23 13.49 -19.95
CA LEU A 206 -7.12 13.44 -19.01
C LEU A 206 -6.45 14.82 -18.90
N LYS A 207 -6.12 15.24 -17.69
CA LYS A 207 -5.38 16.50 -17.46
C LYS A 207 -4.02 16.56 -18.18
N SER A 208 -3.42 15.40 -18.44
CA SER A 208 -2.19 15.30 -19.24
C SER A 208 -2.42 15.68 -20.71
N HIS A 209 -3.60 15.46 -21.27
CA HIS A 209 -3.91 15.81 -22.66
C HIS A 209 -3.79 17.32 -22.89
N THR A 210 -4.29 18.13 -21.95
CA THR A 210 -4.16 19.60 -21.99
C THR A 210 -2.73 20.14 -21.86
N GLN A 211 -1.75 19.30 -21.52
CA GLN A 211 -0.33 19.68 -21.53
C GLN A 211 0.36 19.44 -22.88
N PHE A 212 -0.25 18.66 -23.77
CA PHE A 212 0.30 18.28 -25.07
C PHE A 212 -0.57 18.75 -26.27
N ALA A 213 -1.63 19.51 -25.99
CA ALA A 213 -2.47 20.21 -26.96
C ALA A 213 -2.15 21.70 -26.96
#